data_AF-A0A6A5WKM3-F1
#
_entry.id   AF-A0A6A5WKM3-F1
#
_cell.length_a   1.000
_cell.length_b   1.000
_cell.length_c   1.000
_cell.angle_alpha   90.00
_cell.angle_beta   90.00
_cell.angle_gamma   90.00
#
_symmetry.space_group_name_H-M   'P 1'
#
loop_
_entity.id
_entity.type
_entity.pdbx_description
1 polymer ?
#
loop_
_entity_poly.entity_id
_entity_poly.type
_entity_poly.pdbx_seq_one_letter_code
_entity_poly.pdbx_strand_id
1 'polypeptide(L)'
;MDLTPVFNQVLVAHDSRPVDPHVFRLQDLDEFLKEAYRIRTHIAELHTYLRSIRQSYLSTAPPPRRKQVTRTNSSNAVPAADKDTKHLSDAQRAEIDAQAKQLLRELNAAIRGLSDAEQLRQDAESTVAGKKRARRGLGGLGRWAAGGAITAKSPEEELAEAKANTIKVHRESIIWYLRKQLEECGRFQSSMMEIRITREVEKSKSVLYKARSTMPTQEVHAAMNGGQSLAPEYRGDTSHQPDSGSQGVEQQLSPEQLQLFAEENQTMLKHYEDTLDQVRTAEKSLVEISELQTTLATNLSVQSAHIDQLVHDSYLTEENIGSGNKELKRATERKSLAQLIFYGTSAFCLTLVLWDLFV
;
A
#
# COMPACT_ATOMS: atom_id res chain seq x y z
N MET A 1 -13.11 -10.46 -28.35
CA MET A 1 -12.90 -10.28 -29.81
C MET A 1 -12.67 -8.81 -30.06
N ASP A 2 -11.65 -8.46 -30.83
CA ASP A 2 -11.43 -7.08 -31.27
C ASP A 2 -12.34 -6.80 -32.49
N LEU A 3 -13.32 -5.91 -32.31
CA LEU A 3 -14.31 -5.54 -33.34
C LEU A 3 -13.89 -4.31 -34.13
N THR A 4 -12.80 -3.65 -33.74
CA THR A 4 -12.24 -2.46 -34.39
C THR A 4 -12.06 -2.62 -35.90
N PRO A 5 -11.55 -3.73 -36.45
CA PRO A 5 -11.40 -3.86 -37.90
C PRO A 5 -12.73 -3.90 -38.66
N VAL A 6 -13.76 -4.56 -38.09
CA VAL A 6 -15.11 -4.60 -38.69
C VAL A 6 -15.78 -3.24 -38.60
N PHE A 7 -15.63 -2.55 -37.46
CA PHE A 7 -16.15 -1.21 -37.29
C PHE A 7 -15.49 -0.19 -38.23
N ASN A 8 -14.18 -0.28 -38.43
CA ASN A 8 -13.44 0.57 -39.37
C ASN A 8 -13.86 0.35 -40.82
N GLN A 9 -14.23 -0.87 -41.22
CA GLN A 9 -14.81 -1.12 -42.56
C GLN A 9 -16.13 -0.37 -42.75
N VAL A 10 -17.00 -0.36 -41.73
CA VAL A 10 -18.27 0.37 -41.75
C VAL A 10 -18.03 1.88 -41.78
N LEU A 11 -17.07 2.40 -40.99
CA LEU A 11 -16.71 3.82 -41.00
C LEU A 11 -16.22 4.28 -42.36
N VAL A 12 -15.33 3.51 -43.00
CA VAL A 12 -14.84 3.80 -44.35
C VAL A 12 -15.98 3.76 -45.38
N ALA A 13 -16.92 2.84 -45.25
CA ALA A 13 -18.10 2.77 -46.12
C ALA A 13 -19.04 3.99 -45.97
N HIS A 14 -18.95 4.72 -44.86
CA HIS A 14 -19.72 5.93 -44.57
C HIS A 14 -18.85 7.21 -44.61
N ASP A 15 -17.74 7.21 -45.36
CA ASP A 15 -16.81 8.35 -45.49
C ASP A 15 -16.34 8.94 -44.16
N SER A 16 -16.28 8.10 -43.12
CA SER A 16 -15.88 8.47 -41.76
C SER A 16 -14.45 8.00 -41.48
N ARG A 17 -13.74 8.76 -40.64
CA ARG A 17 -12.35 8.44 -40.27
C ARG A 17 -12.29 7.12 -39.50
N PRO A 18 -11.37 6.19 -39.86
CA PRO A 18 -11.14 4.97 -39.09
C PRO A 18 -10.73 5.29 -37.65
N VAL A 19 -11.09 4.40 -36.73
CA VAL A 19 -10.60 4.44 -35.35
C VAL A 19 -9.16 3.94 -35.35
N ASP A 20 -8.23 4.83 -35.02
CA ASP A 20 -6.84 4.47 -34.76
C ASP A 20 -6.71 3.83 -33.36
N PRO A 21 -5.82 2.83 -33.19
CA PRO A 21 -5.55 2.28 -31.87
C PRO A 21 -4.97 3.37 -30.96
N HIS A 22 -5.59 3.58 -29.80
CA HIS A 22 -5.10 4.55 -28.83
C HIS A 22 -3.75 4.08 -28.28
N VAL A 23 -2.68 4.80 -28.61
CA VAL A 23 -1.34 4.54 -28.08
C VAL A 23 -1.22 5.20 -26.72
N PHE A 24 -1.26 4.40 -25.66
CA PHE A 24 -1.05 4.89 -24.30
C PHE A 24 0.39 5.39 -24.13
N ARG A 25 0.55 6.68 -23.80
CA ARG A 25 1.86 7.30 -23.53
C ARG A 25 1.83 8.01 -22.19
N LEU A 26 2.77 7.64 -21.30
CA LEU A 26 2.91 8.24 -19.97
C LEU A 26 3.13 9.77 -20.01
N GLN A 27 3.74 10.26 -21.09
CA GLN A 27 4.09 11.68 -21.28
C GLN A 27 2.85 12.56 -21.52
N ASP A 28 1.79 11.98 -22.06
CA ASP A 28 0.57 12.70 -22.44
C ASP A 28 -0.42 12.83 -21.26
N LEU A 29 -0.14 12.20 -20.13
CA LEU A 29 -0.97 12.29 -18.93
C LEU A 29 -0.73 13.58 -18.15
N ASP A 30 -1.70 13.91 -17.31
CA ASP A 30 -1.58 15.00 -16.36
C ASP A 30 -0.50 14.71 -15.29
N GLU A 31 -0.08 15.77 -14.59
CA GLU A 31 0.98 15.68 -13.58
C GLU A 31 0.60 14.74 -12.43
N PHE A 32 -0.68 14.73 -12.04
CA PHE A 32 -1.20 13.85 -11.00
C PHE A 32 -1.00 12.37 -11.36
N LEU A 33 -1.38 11.97 -12.57
CA LEU A 33 -1.29 10.59 -13.02
C LEU A 33 0.18 10.19 -13.24
N LYS A 34 1.03 11.09 -13.75
CA LYS A 34 2.47 10.85 -13.85
C LYS A 34 3.09 10.51 -12.50
N GLU A 35 2.81 11.30 -11.47
CA GLU A 35 3.29 11.03 -10.12
C GLU A 35 2.66 9.75 -9.53
N ALA A 36 1.37 9.50 -9.76
CA ALA A 36 0.74 8.25 -9.34
C ALA A 36 1.40 7.00 -9.96
N TYR A 37 1.74 7.04 -11.25
CA TYR A 37 2.47 5.96 -11.92
C TYR A 37 3.90 5.80 -11.40
N ARG A 38 4.58 6.91 -11.08
CA ARG A 38 5.90 6.88 -10.47
C ARG A 38 5.87 6.19 -9.10
N ILE A 39 4.94 6.60 -8.22
CA ILE A 39 4.74 5.99 -6.91
C ILE A 39 4.41 4.49 -7.06
N ARG A 40 3.49 4.12 -7.97
CA ARG A 40 3.16 2.72 -8.24
C ARG A 40 4.38 1.91 -8.66
N THR A 41 5.23 2.47 -9.52
CA THR A 41 6.44 1.80 -10.00
C THR A 41 7.38 1.52 -8.83
N HIS A 42 7.62 2.50 -7.97
CA HIS A 42 8.47 2.31 -6.78
C HIS A 42 7.89 1.32 -5.76
N ILE A 43 6.56 1.31 -5.55
CA ILE A 43 5.92 0.28 -4.71
C ILE A 43 6.14 -1.13 -5.31
N ALA A 44 5.96 -1.28 -6.62
CA ALA A 44 6.12 -2.55 -7.30
C ALA A 44 7.59 -3.03 -7.30
N GLU A 45 8.54 -2.11 -7.48
CA GLU A 45 9.99 -2.36 -7.37
C GLU A 45 10.35 -2.84 -5.97
N LEU A 46 9.89 -2.14 -4.91
CA LEU A 46 10.13 -2.53 -3.52
C LEU A 46 9.54 -3.90 -3.22
N HIS A 47 8.29 -4.15 -3.61
CA HIS A 47 7.64 -5.44 -3.37
C HIS A 47 8.35 -6.58 -4.11
N THR A 48 8.76 -6.37 -5.36
CA THR A 48 9.52 -7.35 -6.15
C THR A 48 10.89 -7.63 -5.53
N TYR A 49 11.58 -6.58 -5.09
CA TYR A 49 12.85 -6.68 -4.39
C TYR A 49 12.71 -7.52 -3.11
N LEU A 50 11.78 -7.16 -2.22
CA LEU A 50 11.53 -7.89 -0.96
C LEU A 50 11.21 -9.37 -1.22
N ARG A 51 10.40 -9.65 -2.25
CA ARG A 51 10.07 -11.04 -2.63
C ARG A 51 11.30 -11.81 -3.12
N SER A 52 12.19 -11.17 -3.87
CA SER A 52 13.41 -11.79 -4.38
C SER A 52 14.39 -12.16 -3.27
N ILE A 53 14.51 -11.30 -2.25
CA ILE A 53 15.43 -11.52 -1.13
C ILE A 53 14.83 -12.35 0.01
N ARG A 54 13.53 -12.64 -0.01
CA ARG A 54 12.83 -13.34 1.09
C ARG A 54 13.54 -14.62 1.51
N GLN A 55 13.96 -15.45 0.56
CA GLN A 55 14.61 -16.72 0.90
C GLN A 55 15.98 -16.52 1.53
N SER A 56 16.83 -15.67 0.97
CA SER A 56 18.15 -15.36 1.51
C SER A 56 18.09 -14.63 2.86
N TYR A 57 17.08 -13.77 3.05
CA TYR A 57 16.86 -13.02 4.28
C TYR A 57 16.44 -13.93 5.43
N LEU A 58 15.54 -14.86 5.15
CA LEU A 58 15.03 -15.81 6.14
C LEU A 58 15.99 -16.99 6.40
N SER A 59 16.99 -17.22 5.56
CA SER A 59 17.89 -18.36 5.70
C SER A 59 18.78 -18.24 6.95
N THR A 60 18.68 -19.18 7.88
CA THR A 60 19.59 -19.32 9.04
C THR A 60 20.76 -20.26 8.76
N ALA A 61 20.90 -20.75 7.53
CA ALA A 61 21.95 -21.69 7.17
C ALA A 61 23.33 -21.01 7.27
N PRO A 62 24.30 -21.64 7.97
CA PRO A 62 25.66 -21.14 8.00
C PRO A 62 26.20 -21.09 6.56
N PRO A 63 27.04 -20.09 6.22
CA PRO A 63 27.64 -20.04 4.90
C PRO A 63 28.36 -21.36 4.63
N PRO A 64 28.26 -21.93 3.41
CA PRO A 64 28.94 -23.17 3.09
C PRO A 64 30.42 -22.98 3.42
N ARG A 65 30.91 -23.72 4.43
CA ARG A 65 32.34 -23.86 4.67
C ARG A 65 32.88 -24.53 3.41
N ARG A 66 33.41 -23.73 2.49
CA ARG A 66 34.07 -24.19 1.27
C ARG A 66 35.24 -25.06 1.69
N LYS A 67 35.00 -26.36 1.90
CA LYS A 67 36.05 -27.36 1.88
C LYS A 67 36.47 -27.42 0.43
N GLN A 68 37.53 -26.68 0.12
CA GLN A 68 38.28 -26.81 -1.11
C GLN A 68 38.94 -28.18 -1.11
N VAL A 69 38.13 -29.24 -1.30
CA VAL A 69 38.65 -30.53 -1.70
C VAL A 69 38.83 -30.44 -3.20
N THR A 70 40.07 -30.22 -3.58
CA THR A 70 40.61 -30.53 -4.90
C THR A 70 40.06 -31.87 -5.38
N ARG A 71 39.04 -31.85 -6.24
CA ARG A 71 38.71 -32.99 -7.10
C ARG A 71 39.21 -32.67 -8.49
N THR A 72 40.40 -33.20 -8.76
CA THR A 72 40.93 -33.45 -10.10
C THR A 72 39.97 -34.36 -10.86
N ASN A 73 39.74 -34.01 -12.13
CA ASN A 73 39.23 -34.85 -13.21
C ASN A 73 37.82 -35.46 -13.10
N SER A 74 36.86 -34.79 -13.74
CA SER A 74 35.95 -35.45 -14.70
C SER A 74 35.34 -34.41 -15.63
N SER A 75 35.75 -34.45 -16.88
CA SER A 75 35.17 -33.73 -18.01
C SER A 75 33.79 -34.32 -18.35
N ASN A 76 32.72 -33.76 -17.80
CA ASN A 76 31.34 -33.72 -18.35
C ASN A 76 30.30 -33.46 -17.25
N ALA A 77 30.41 -32.33 -16.56
CA ALA A 77 29.28 -31.81 -15.79
C ALA A 77 29.00 -30.39 -16.28
N VAL A 78 27.82 -30.23 -16.89
CA VAL A 78 27.18 -28.95 -17.17
C VAL A 78 27.34 -28.06 -15.92
N PRO A 79 27.79 -26.81 -16.04
CA PRO A 79 27.81 -25.92 -14.88
C PRO A 79 26.35 -25.67 -14.52
N ALA A 80 25.83 -26.44 -13.57
CA ALA A 80 24.67 -26.03 -12.82
C ALA A 80 25.04 -24.66 -12.29
N ALA A 81 24.36 -23.63 -12.80
CA ALA A 81 24.43 -22.30 -12.24
C ALA A 81 24.01 -22.45 -10.78
N ASP A 82 25.00 -22.60 -9.90
CA ASP A 82 24.87 -22.34 -8.48
C ASP A 82 24.29 -20.94 -8.44
N LYS A 83 22.97 -20.85 -8.28
CA LYS A 83 22.38 -19.70 -7.65
C LYS A 83 22.97 -19.73 -6.27
N ASP A 84 24.18 -19.18 -6.14
CA ASP A 84 24.81 -18.88 -4.87
C ASP A 84 23.72 -18.24 -4.04
N THR A 85 23.15 -19.03 -3.13
CA THR A 85 22.19 -18.54 -2.15
C THR A 85 23.00 -17.54 -1.37
N LYS A 86 22.92 -16.26 -1.77
CA LYS A 86 23.72 -15.19 -1.22
C LYS A 86 23.32 -15.10 0.25
N HIS A 87 24.13 -15.74 1.10
CA HIS A 87 23.88 -15.76 2.53
C HIS A 87 24.02 -14.32 3.00
N LEU A 88 22.92 -13.73 3.46
CA LEU A 88 22.94 -12.39 4.01
C LEU A 88 23.46 -12.45 5.44
N SER A 89 24.45 -11.63 5.77
CA SER A 89 24.90 -11.43 7.14
C SER A 89 23.85 -10.70 7.96
N ASP A 90 23.92 -10.77 9.28
CA ASP A 90 22.95 -10.09 10.15
C ASP A 90 23.00 -8.56 9.99
N ALA A 91 24.19 -8.00 9.73
CA ALA A 91 24.34 -6.59 9.38
C ALA A 91 23.64 -6.24 8.06
N GLN A 92 23.77 -7.07 7.02
CA GLN A 92 23.08 -6.87 5.75
C GLN A 92 21.56 -6.96 5.89
N ARG A 93 21.06 -7.87 6.74
CA ARG A 93 19.62 -7.96 7.04
C ARG A 93 19.11 -6.70 7.73
N ALA A 94 19.85 -6.19 8.71
CA ALA A 94 19.50 -4.95 9.40
C ALA A 94 19.52 -3.74 8.45
N GLU A 95 20.47 -3.68 7.53
CA GLU A 95 20.52 -2.65 6.49
C GLU A 95 19.31 -2.75 5.54
N ILE A 96 18.95 -3.96 5.11
CA ILE A 96 17.75 -4.20 4.30
C ILE A 96 16.49 -3.72 5.04
N ASP A 97 16.35 -4.04 6.32
CA ASP A 97 15.21 -3.63 7.13
C ASP A 97 15.14 -2.09 7.24
N ALA A 98 16.28 -1.43 7.46
CA ALA A 98 16.37 0.03 7.53
C ALA A 98 16.01 0.70 6.19
N GLN A 99 16.55 0.21 5.07
CA GLN A 99 16.27 0.71 3.73
C GLN A 99 14.81 0.50 3.34
N ALA A 100 14.26 -0.69 3.57
CA ALA A 100 12.85 -0.98 3.30
C ALA A 100 11.92 -0.06 4.12
N LYS A 101 12.23 0.15 5.40
CA LYS A 101 11.47 1.07 6.26
C LYS A 101 11.53 2.51 5.76
N GLN A 102 12.71 2.97 5.33
CA GLN A 102 12.87 4.31 4.76
C GLN A 102 12.02 4.48 3.49
N LEU A 103 12.09 3.52 2.57
CA LEU A 103 11.30 3.54 1.34
C LEU A 103 9.79 3.50 1.61
N LEU A 104 9.34 2.69 2.57
CA LEU A 104 7.92 2.66 2.97
C LEU A 104 7.45 4.04 3.49
N ARG A 105 8.28 4.77 4.24
CA ARG A 105 7.95 6.12 4.71
C ARG A 105 7.96 7.15 3.60
N GLU A 106 8.96 7.10 2.72
CA GLU A 106 9.06 7.99 1.58
C GLU A 106 7.85 7.83 0.67
N LEU A 107 7.47 6.58 0.36
CA LEU A 107 6.26 6.27 -0.40
C LEU A 107 4.99 6.72 0.31
N ASN A 108 4.92 6.56 1.63
CA ASN A 108 3.79 7.08 2.41
C ASN A 108 3.68 8.60 2.31
N ALA A 109 4.81 9.31 2.44
CA ALA A 109 4.89 10.77 2.32
C ALA A 109 4.53 11.23 0.89
N ALA A 110 5.01 10.54 -0.13
CA ALA A 110 4.67 10.83 -1.53
C ALA A 110 3.16 10.67 -1.79
N ILE A 111 2.54 9.61 -1.28
CA ILE A 111 1.08 9.39 -1.38
C ILE A 111 0.30 10.47 -0.60
N ARG A 112 0.79 10.91 0.57
CA ARG A 112 0.20 12.04 1.30
C ARG A 112 0.29 13.32 0.50
N GLY A 113 1.47 13.66 -0.05
CA GLY A 113 1.64 14.83 -0.90
C GLY A 113 0.73 14.81 -2.14
N LEU A 114 0.56 13.65 -2.78
CA LEU A 114 -0.37 13.48 -3.89
C LEU A 114 -1.84 13.70 -3.47
N SER A 115 -2.21 13.20 -2.28
CA SER A 115 -3.54 13.41 -1.68
C SER A 115 -3.80 14.87 -1.35
N ASP A 116 -2.83 15.55 -0.75
CA ASP A 116 -2.93 16.96 -0.36
C ASP A 116 -3.02 17.88 -1.59
N ALA A 117 -2.26 17.57 -2.64
CA ALA A 117 -2.33 18.28 -3.92
C ALA A 117 -3.71 18.13 -4.58
N GLU A 118 -4.32 16.95 -4.50
CA GLU A 118 -5.68 16.74 -5.02
C GLU A 118 -6.73 17.47 -4.16
N GLN A 119 -6.61 17.46 -2.84
CA GLN A 119 -7.49 18.24 -1.96
C GLN A 119 -7.40 19.74 -2.26
N LEU A 120 -6.18 20.28 -2.42
CA LEU A 120 -5.98 21.68 -2.79
C LEU A 120 -6.62 22.02 -4.14
N ARG A 121 -6.55 21.10 -5.12
CA ARG A 121 -7.23 21.26 -6.41
C ARG A 121 -8.74 21.32 -6.24
N GLN A 122 -9.32 20.44 -5.43
CA GLN A 122 -10.77 20.41 -5.15
C GLN A 122 -11.23 21.70 -4.45
N ASP A 123 -10.46 22.21 -3.49
CA ASP A 123 -10.74 23.47 -2.80
C ASP A 123 -10.62 24.68 -3.75
N ALA A 124 -9.60 24.68 -4.61
CA ALA A 124 -9.45 25.72 -5.63
C ALA A 124 -10.63 25.69 -6.62
N GLU A 125 -11.07 24.51 -7.05
CA GLU A 125 -12.18 24.37 -7.98
C GLU A 125 -13.52 24.82 -7.37
N SER A 126 -13.81 24.41 -6.13
CA SER A 126 -15.02 24.81 -5.43
C SER A 126 -15.07 26.32 -5.14
N THR A 127 -13.95 26.92 -4.73
CA THR A 127 -13.87 28.37 -4.49
C THR A 127 -13.97 29.18 -5.79
N VAL A 128 -13.38 28.70 -6.89
CA VAL A 128 -13.51 29.32 -8.21
C VAL A 128 -14.95 29.22 -8.71
N ALA A 129 -15.61 28.07 -8.56
CA ALA A 129 -17.01 27.90 -8.90
C ALA A 129 -17.90 28.86 -8.11
N GLY A 130 -17.68 28.98 -6.79
CA GLY A 130 -18.39 29.93 -5.93
C GLY A 130 -18.18 31.39 -6.36
N LYS A 131 -16.94 31.79 -6.66
CA LYS A 131 -16.62 33.15 -7.13
C LYS A 131 -17.24 33.46 -8.50
N LYS A 132 -17.23 32.51 -9.44
CA LYS A 132 -17.89 32.66 -10.75
C LYS A 132 -19.40 32.89 -10.59
N ARG A 133 -20.03 32.18 -9.66
CA ARG A 133 -21.45 32.35 -9.32
C ARG A 133 -21.74 33.73 -8.72
N ALA A 134 -20.89 34.22 -7.82
CA ALA A 134 -21.04 35.53 -7.18
C ALA A 134 -20.75 36.72 -8.13
N ARG A 135 -19.78 36.59 -9.04
CA ARG A 135 -19.32 37.70 -9.91
C ARG A 135 -20.24 37.97 -11.10
N ARG A 136 -21.13 37.04 -11.46
CA ARG A 136 -22.21 37.26 -12.43
C ARG A 136 -23.29 38.12 -11.76
N GLY A 137 -23.02 39.41 -11.54
CA GLY A 137 -23.80 40.35 -10.72
C GLY A 137 -25.25 40.63 -11.16
N LEU A 138 -25.70 40.06 -12.28
CA LEU A 138 -27.09 40.03 -12.75
C LEU A 138 -27.65 38.59 -12.88
N GLY A 139 -26.87 37.57 -12.52
CA GLY A 139 -27.14 36.16 -12.78
C GLY A 139 -28.28 35.57 -11.95
N GLY A 140 -28.50 36.06 -10.72
CA GLY A 140 -29.63 35.64 -9.88
C GLY A 140 -30.97 36.20 -10.36
N LEU A 141 -31.00 37.48 -10.75
CA LEU A 141 -32.19 38.14 -11.30
C LEU A 141 -32.49 37.71 -12.75
N GLY A 142 -31.46 37.50 -13.57
CA GLY A 142 -31.60 36.97 -14.93
C GLY A 142 -32.06 35.51 -14.99
N ARG A 143 -31.63 34.65 -14.05
CA ARG A 143 -32.15 33.26 -13.93
C ARG A 143 -33.59 33.22 -13.42
N TRP A 144 -33.93 34.10 -12.48
CA TRP A 144 -35.31 34.24 -12.02
C TRP A 144 -36.24 34.73 -13.13
N ALA A 145 -35.81 35.72 -13.92
CA ALA A 145 -36.56 36.21 -15.08
C ALA A 145 -36.71 35.18 -16.22
N ALA A 146 -35.78 34.24 -16.35
CA ALA A 146 -35.86 33.12 -17.28
C ALA A 146 -36.73 31.95 -16.78
N GLY A 147 -37.39 32.08 -15.62
CA GLY A 147 -38.27 31.07 -15.04
C GLY A 147 -37.56 29.99 -14.20
N GLY A 148 -36.29 30.19 -13.84
CA GLY A 148 -35.51 29.30 -12.99
C GLY A 148 -35.44 29.77 -11.53
N ALA A 149 -35.21 28.85 -10.59
CA ALA A 149 -34.94 29.21 -9.20
C ALA A 149 -33.64 30.05 -9.09
N ILE A 150 -33.57 30.98 -8.13
CA ILE A 150 -32.38 31.82 -7.88
C ILE A 150 -31.11 30.96 -7.68
N THR A 151 -31.29 29.71 -7.21
CA THR A 151 -30.24 28.71 -6.99
C THR A 151 -29.99 27.74 -8.17
N ALA A 152 -30.84 27.71 -9.19
CA ALA A 152 -30.76 26.73 -10.29
C ALA A 152 -29.46 26.86 -11.08
N LYS A 153 -28.56 25.89 -10.99
CA LYS A 153 -27.26 25.90 -11.68
C LYS A 153 -27.49 26.00 -13.20
N SER A 154 -26.56 26.63 -13.92
CA SER A 154 -26.67 26.63 -15.38
C SER A 154 -26.31 25.23 -15.91
N PRO A 155 -26.92 24.77 -17.02
CA PRO A 155 -26.65 23.42 -17.54
C PRO A 155 -25.17 23.20 -17.90
N GLU A 156 -24.47 24.25 -18.34
CA GLU A 156 -23.02 24.21 -18.59
C GLU A 156 -22.21 24.06 -17.29
N GLU A 157 -22.65 24.69 -16.20
CA GLU A 157 -22.03 24.58 -14.86
C GLU A 157 -22.26 23.19 -14.26
N GLU A 158 -23.45 22.62 -14.43
CA GLU A 158 -23.77 21.24 -14.00
C GLU A 158 -22.92 20.20 -14.73
N LEU A 159 -22.77 20.34 -16.06
CA LEU A 159 -21.92 19.44 -16.85
C LEU A 159 -20.44 19.55 -16.46
N ALA A 160 -19.96 20.75 -16.15
CA ALA A 160 -18.60 20.96 -15.67
C ALA A 160 -18.39 20.33 -14.28
N GLU A 161 -19.34 20.51 -13.37
CA GLU A 161 -19.31 19.93 -12.03
C GLU A 161 -19.37 18.40 -12.06
N ALA A 162 -20.17 17.81 -12.94
CA ALA A 162 -20.19 16.36 -13.12
C ALA A 162 -18.86 15.80 -13.62
N LYS A 163 -18.25 16.44 -14.63
CA LYS A 163 -16.91 16.06 -15.10
C LYS A 163 -15.88 16.15 -13.97
N ALA A 164 -15.92 17.23 -13.19
CA ALA A 164 -15.04 17.42 -12.04
C ALA A 164 -15.26 16.33 -10.97
N ASN A 165 -16.51 15.96 -10.70
CA ASN A 165 -16.87 14.88 -9.78
C ASN A 165 -16.36 13.51 -10.27
N THR A 166 -16.51 13.20 -11.55
CA THR A 166 -15.95 11.95 -12.12
C THR A 166 -14.42 11.89 -11.97
N ILE A 167 -13.74 13.00 -12.26
CA ILE A 167 -12.27 13.10 -12.07
C ILE A 167 -11.91 12.93 -10.60
N LYS A 168 -12.65 13.58 -9.70
CA LYS A 168 -12.47 13.46 -8.25
C LYS A 168 -12.59 12.00 -7.79
N VAL A 169 -13.67 11.32 -8.14
CA VAL A 169 -13.89 9.90 -7.81
C VAL A 169 -12.74 9.04 -8.31
N HIS A 170 -12.32 9.25 -9.56
CA HIS A 170 -11.23 8.48 -10.17
C HIS A 170 -9.89 8.71 -9.44
N ARG A 171 -9.55 9.96 -9.13
CA ARG A 171 -8.29 10.31 -8.44
C ARG A 171 -8.27 9.81 -6.99
N GLU A 172 -9.38 9.93 -6.27
CA GLU A 172 -9.50 9.35 -4.92
C GLU A 172 -9.37 7.83 -4.94
N SER A 173 -9.95 7.16 -5.93
CA SER A 173 -9.78 5.71 -6.13
C SER A 173 -8.33 5.33 -6.41
N ILE A 174 -7.60 6.13 -7.19
CA ILE A 174 -6.16 5.92 -7.43
C ILE A 174 -5.36 6.05 -6.13
N ILE A 175 -5.59 7.10 -5.35
CA ILE A 175 -4.90 7.31 -4.07
C ILE A 175 -5.18 6.15 -3.11
N TRP A 176 -6.44 5.72 -3.02
CA TRP A 176 -6.83 4.54 -2.23
C TRP A 176 -6.10 3.27 -2.70
N TYR A 177 -6.06 3.03 -4.02
CA TYR A 177 -5.34 1.89 -4.59
C TYR A 177 -3.85 1.92 -4.25
N LEU A 178 -3.17 3.07 -4.36
CA LEU A 178 -1.76 3.23 -4.00
C LEU A 178 -1.53 2.97 -2.51
N ARG A 179 -2.40 3.51 -1.63
CA ARG A 179 -2.35 3.23 -0.19
C ARG A 179 -2.50 1.75 0.11
N LYS A 180 -3.43 1.08 -0.56
CA LYS A 180 -3.67 -0.36 -0.41
C LYS A 180 -2.45 -1.18 -0.83
N GLN A 181 -1.84 -0.85 -1.98
CA GLN A 181 -0.63 -1.53 -2.44
C GLN A 181 0.57 -1.31 -1.50
N LEU A 182 0.73 -0.10 -0.97
CA LEU A 182 1.76 0.18 0.03
C LEU A 182 1.53 -0.60 1.33
N GLU A 183 0.27 -0.71 1.75
CA GLU A 183 -0.13 -1.47 2.93
C GLU A 183 0.16 -2.97 2.79
N GLU A 184 -0.17 -3.57 1.64
CA GLU A 184 0.17 -4.95 1.30
C GLU A 184 1.69 -5.19 1.30
N CYS A 185 2.46 -4.27 0.71
CA CYS A 185 3.92 -4.33 0.72
C CYS A 185 4.49 -4.21 2.14
N GLY A 186 3.93 -3.32 2.95
CA GLY A 186 4.27 -3.19 4.36
C GLY A 186 4.01 -4.49 5.12
N ARG A 187 2.81 -5.07 4.99
CA ARG A 187 2.45 -6.34 5.64
C ARG A 187 3.42 -7.45 5.31
N PHE A 188 3.83 -7.54 4.03
CA PHE A 188 4.80 -8.53 3.59
C PHE A 188 6.16 -8.35 4.29
N GLN A 189 6.64 -7.11 4.42
CA GLN A 189 7.89 -6.79 5.11
C GLN A 189 7.81 -7.08 6.62
N SER A 190 6.71 -6.71 7.29
CA SER A 190 6.48 -7.05 8.70
C SER A 190 6.49 -8.57 8.92
N SER A 191 5.81 -9.32 8.06
CA SER A 191 5.77 -10.78 8.16
C SER A 191 7.17 -11.41 8.06
N MET A 192 8.03 -10.89 7.17
CA MET A 192 9.42 -11.34 7.10
C MET A 192 10.20 -11.04 8.38
N MET A 193 10.04 -9.84 8.92
CA MET A 193 10.74 -9.41 10.14
C MET A 193 10.26 -10.16 11.38
N GLU A 194 8.95 -10.43 11.49
CA GLU A 194 8.36 -11.25 12.55
C GLU A 194 8.98 -12.66 12.55
N ILE A 195 8.99 -13.33 11.40
CA ILE A 195 9.61 -14.66 11.26
C ILE A 195 11.08 -14.63 11.70
N ARG A 196 11.82 -13.58 11.34
CA ARG A 196 13.23 -13.43 11.74
C ARG A 196 13.35 -13.28 13.26
N ILE A 197 12.58 -12.38 13.88
CA ILE A 197 12.61 -12.15 15.32
C ILE A 197 12.26 -13.44 16.06
N THR A 198 11.20 -14.15 15.64
CA THR A 198 10.82 -15.44 16.23
C THR A 198 11.98 -16.44 16.16
N ARG A 199 12.67 -16.53 15.02
CA ARG A 199 13.81 -17.45 14.86
C ARG A 199 15.02 -17.06 15.71
N GLU A 200 15.34 -15.77 15.84
CA GLU A 200 16.44 -15.32 16.69
C GLU A 200 16.14 -15.59 18.17
N VAL A 201 14.89 -15.37 18.60
CA VAL A 201 14.43 -15.69 19.96
C VAL A 201 14.45 -17.20 20.22
N GLU A 202 14.05 -18.03 19.26
CA GLU A 202 14.15 -19.49 19.37
C GLU A 202 15.61 -19.96 19.40
N LYS A 203 16.47 -19.36 18.58
CA LYS A 203 17.90 -19.66 18.54
C LYS A 203 18.57 -19.32 19.87
N SER A 204 18.31 -18.15 20.45
CA SER A 204 18.87 -17.77 21.76
C SER A 204 18.42 -18.73 22.86
N LYS A 205 17.15 -19.17 22.86
CA LYS A 205 16.65 -20.22 23.76
C LYS A 205 17.36 -21.56 23.55
N SER A 206 17.61 -21.96 22.29
CA SER A 206 18.28 -23.21 21.97
C SER A 206 19.77 -23.22 22.38
N VAL A 207 20.46 -22.08 22.24
CA VAL A 207 21.85 -21.92 22.66
C VAL A 207 21.94 -21.97 24.19
N LEU A 208 20.97 -21.39 24.91
CA LEU A 208 20.85 -21.54 26.37
C LEU A 208 20.64 -22.99 26.78
N TYR A 209 19.73 -23.69 26.10
CA TYR A 209 19.46 -25.09 26.39
C TYR A 209 20.70 -25.97 26.15
N LYS A 210 21.42 -25.73 25.05
CA LYS A 210 22.65 -26.46 24.73
C LYS A 210 23.80 -26.13 25.67
N ALA A 211 23.98 -24.85 26.03
CA ALA A 211 24.98 -24.43 27.01
C ALA A 211 24.70 -25.04 28.40
N ARG A 212 23.42 -25.15 28.77
CA ARG A 212 22.98 -25.81 30.00
C ARG A 212 23.19 -27.33 29.95
N SER A 213 23.02 -27.98 28.79
CA SER A 213 23.27 -29.43 28.64
C SER A 213 24.75 -29.78 28.55
N THR A 214 25.61 -28.83 28.15
CA THR A 214 27.07 -29.02 28.13
C THR A 214 27.72 -28.72 29.49
N MET A 215 26.98 -28.20 30.47
CA MET A 215 27.43 -28.23 31.85
C MET A 215 27.38 -29.69 32.35
N PRO A 216 28.46 -30.20 32.96
CA PRO A 216 28.49 -31.58 33.42
C PRO A 216 27.48 -31.74 34.58
N THR A 217 26.26 -32.18 34.26
CA THR A 217 25.42 -32.85 35.25
C THR A 217 26.06 -34.21 35.46
N GLN A 218 26.61 -34.41 36.65
CA GLN A 218 27.22 -35.67 37.05
C GLN A 218 26.13 -36.76 37.02
N GLU A 219 25.99 -37.45 35.90
CA GLU A 219 25.40 -38.78 35.88
C GLU A 219 26.31 -39.64 36.74
N VAL A 220 25.83 -39.96 37.94
CA VAL A 220 26.41 -40.99 38.77
C VAL A 220 26.32 -42.29 37.95
N HIS A 221 27.44 -42.67 37.33
CA HIS A 221 27.65 -44.01 36.79
C HIS A 221 27.61 -45.01 37.96
N ALA A 222 26.39 -45.40 38.35
CA ALA A 222 26.17 -46.60 39.15
C ALA A 222 26.20 -47.81 38.21
N ALA A 223 27.38 -48.16 37.72
CA ALA A 223 27.62 -49.51 37.25
C ALA A 223 27.74 -50.41 38.48
N MET A 224 26.64 -51.06 38.87
CA MET A 224 26.60 -52.50 39.19
C MET A 224 25.24 -52.90 39.79
N ASN A 225 24.67 -53.93 39.14
CA ASN A 225 23.82 -54.98 39.68
C ASN A 225 22.28 -54.82 39.58
N GLY A 226 21.74 -55.45 38.53
CA GLY A 226 20.64 -56.41 38.66
C GLY A 226 19.23 -55.89 38.99
N GLY A 227 18.37 -55.90 37.96
CA GLY A 227 16.97 -56.31 38.14
C GLY A 227 15.90 -55.22 38.07
N GLN A 228 15.05 -55.37 37.03
CA GLN A 228 13.62 -55.04 36.98
C GLN A 228 13.16 -53.57 37.05
N SER A 229 12.43 -53.22 35.99
CA SER A 229 11.09 -52.60 36.01
C SER A 229 10.92 -51.08 35.96
N LEU A 230 10.12 -50.70 34.95
CA LEU A 230 9.01 -49.71 34.93
C LEU A 230 9.32 -48.20 34.93
N ALA A 231 9.00 -47.60 33.77
CA ALA A 231 8.39 -46.28 33.49
C ALA A 231 9.03 -44.97 34.01
N PRO A 232 9.19 -43.93 33.16
CA PRO A 232 9.57 -42.61 33.63
C PRO A 232 8.32 -41.81 34.00
N GLU A 233 8.11 -41.59 35.30
CA GLU A 233 7.12 -40.64 35.79
C GLU A 233 7.79 -39.28 36.00
N TYR A 234 7.31 -38.30 35.23
CA TYR A 234 7.67 -36.89 35.31
C TYR A 234 7.19 -36.34 36.66
N ARG A 235 8.12 -36.00 37.57
CA ARG A 235 7.79 -35.19 38.74
C ARG A 235 8.85 -34.13 38.95
N GLY A 236 8.45 -32.89 38.69
CA GLY A 236 9.22 -31.72 39.08
C GLY A 236 9.34 -31.68 40.60
N ASP A 237 10.56 -31.51 41.07
CA ASP A 237 10.82 -31.09 42.43
C ASP A 237 11.91 -30.02 42.44
N THR A 238 11.49 -28.82 42.80
CA THR A 238 12.31 -27.67 43.13
C THR A 238 12.86 -27.86 44.54
N SER A 239 14.09 -28.35 44.66
CA SER A 239 14.90 -28.16 45.86
C SER A 239 16.33 -27.82 45.49
N HIS A 240 16.64 -26.53 45.53
CA HIS A 240 17.99 -26.02 45.38
C HIS A 240 18.72 -26.25 46.70
N GLN A 241 19.43 -27.37 46.81
CA GLN A 241 20.45 -27.58 47.84
C GLN A 241 21.76 -26.98 47.30
N PRO A 242 22.50 -26.14 48.06
CA PRO A 242 23.77 -25.61 47.58
C PRO A 242 24.77 -26.76 47.61
N ASP A 243 25.01 -27.34 46.44
CA ASP A 243 25.88 -28.49 46.28
C ASP A 243 27.33 -28.10 46.65
N SER A 244 27.82 -28.73 47.72
CA SER A 244 29.20 -28.61 48.20
C SER A 244 30.20 -29.29 47.24
N GLY A 245 29.72 -29.86 46.12
CA GLY A 245 30.53 -30.40 45.02
C GLY A 245 31.13 -29.36 44.06
N SER A 246 30.73 -28.09 44.14
CA SER A 246 31.29 -27.02 43.29
C SER A 246 32.79 -26.80 43.48
N GLN A 247 33.31 -26.98 44.71
CA GLN A 247 34.74 -26.84 45.01
C GLN A 247 35.60 -28.04 44.55
N GLY A 248 34.99 -29.22 44.37
CA GLY A 248 35.70 -30.43 43.92
C GLY A 248 35.93 -30.47 42.41
N VAL A 249 35.06 -29.82 41.63
CA VAL A 249 35.18 -29.71 40.16
C VAL A 249 36.25 -28.71 39.76
N GLU A 250 36.37 -27.58 40.49
CA GLU A 250 37.45 -26.61 40.30
C GLU A 250 38.85 -27.19 40.58
N GLN A 251 38.96 -28.22 41.43
CA GLN A 251 40.21 -28.88 41.78
C GLN A 251 40.66 -29.98 40.79
N GLN A 252 39.79 -30.41 39.87
CA GLN A 252 40.09 -31.46 38.87
C GLN A 252 40.34 -30.91 37.45
N LEU A 253 40.09 -29.62 37.21
CA LEU A 253 40.34 -28.97 35.93
C LEU A 253 41.76 -28.40 35.92
N SER A 254 42.50 -28.62 34.83
CA SER A 254 43.78 -27.94 34.64
C SER A 254 43.54 -26.41 34.62
N PRO A 255 44.48 -25.60 35.14
CA PRO A 255 44.33 -24.14 35.16
C PRO A 255 44.07 -23.55 33.76
N GLU A 256 44.56 -24.22 32.70
CA GLU A 256 44.32 -23.86 31.30
C GLU A 256 42.86 -24.13 30.85
N GLN A 257 42.25 -25.23 31.27
CA GLN A 257 40.84 -25.52 30.99
C GLN A 257 39.90 -24.54 31.70
N LEU A 258 40.24 -24.12 32.93
CA LEU A 258 39.45 -23.15 33.68
C LEU A 258 39.47 -21.76 33.02
N GLN A 259 40.63 -21.38 32.47
CA GLN A 259 40.78 -20.15 31.68
C GLN A 259 39.98 -20.21 30.37
N LEU A 260 40.01 -21.35 29.67
CA LEU A 260 39.20 -21.56 28.46
C LEU A 260 37.70 -21.48 28.76
N PHE A 261 37.23 -22.11 29.84
CA PHE A 261 35.83 -22.01 30.28
C PHE A 261 35.43 -20.57 30.62
N ALA A 262 36.30 -19.82 31.28
CA ALA A 262 36.05 -18.41 31.58
C ALA A 262 35.95 -17.57 30.30
N GLU A 263 36.83 -17.82 29.31
CA GLU A 263 36.80 -17.16 28.01
C GLU A 263 35.55 -17.54 27.19
N GLU A 264 35.16 -18.81 27.18
CA GLU A 264 33.94 -19.29 26.53
C GLU A 264 32.69 -18.69 27.16
N ASN A 265 32.62 -18.63 28.50
CA ASN A 265 31.51 -18.00 29.22
C ASN A 265 31.42 -16.50 28.90
N GLN A 266 32.55 -15.79 28.86
CA GLN A 266 32.57 -14.37 28.49
C GLN A 266 32.13 -14.17 27.04
N THR A 267 32.55 -15.05 26.13
CA THR A 267 32.16 -15.01 24.71
C THR A 267 30.67 -15.30 24.54
N MET A 268 30.14 -16.27 25.29
CA MET A 268 28.71 -16.57 25.32
C MET A 268 27.90 -15.38 25.82
N LEU A 269 28.31 -14.74 26.92
CA LEU A 269 27.63 -13.56 27.46
C LEU A 269 27.62 -12.40 26.46
N LYS A 270 28.75 -12.10 25.81
CA LYS A 270 28.81 -11.08 24.75
C LYS A 270 27.86 -11.39 23.60
N HIS A 271 27.87 -12.63 23.11
CA HIS A 271 26.94 -13.05 22.06
C HIS A 271 25.47 -12.93 22.53
N TYR A 272 25.17 -13.22 23.79
CA TYR A 272 23.82 -13.00 24.33
C TYR A 272 23.42 -11.53 24.34
N GLU A 273 24.27 -10.64 24.84
CA GLU A 273 24.03 -9.20 24.84
C GLU A 273 23.78 -8.70 23.41
N ASP A 274 24.64 -9.08 22.46
CA ASP A 274 24.50 -8.73 21.05
C ASP A 274 23.17 -9.23 20.45
N THR A 275 22.80 -10.48 20.72
CA THR A 275 21.52 -11.03 20.23
C THR A 275 20.31 -10.33 20.83
N LEU A 276 20.36 -9.97 22.11
CA LEU A 276 19.26 -9.25 22.77
C LEU A 276 19.09 -7.85 22.21
N ASP A 277 20.19 -7.14 21.96
CA ASP A 277 20.12 -5.80 21.38
C ASP A 277 19.65 -5.83 19.93
N GLN A 278 20.00 -6.87 19.17
CA GLN A 278 19.44 -7.11 17.83
C GLN A 278 17.93 -7.38 17.89
N VAL A 279 17.47 -8.24 18.79
CA VAL A 279 16.04 -8.53 18.98
C VAL A 279 15.28 -7.27 19.39
N ARG A 280 15.76 -6.52 20.38
CA ARG A 280 15.15 -5.25 20.81
C ARG A 280 15.04 -4.23 19.67
N THR A 281 16.09 -4.10 18.87
CA THR A 281 16.11 -3.18 17.73
C THR A 281 15.10 -3.60 16.66
N ALA A 282 15.03 -4.90 16.38
CA ALA A 282 14.08 -5.47 15.43
C ALA A 282 12.62 -5.34 15.93
N GLU A 283 12.37 -5.59 17.22
CA GLU A 283 11.07 -5.39 17.86
C GLU A 283 10.61 -3.92 17.78
N LYS A 284 11.50 -2.97 18.10
CA LYS A 284 11.21 -1.54 17.96
C LYS A 284 10.83 -1.17 16.53
N SER A 285 11.57 -1.70 15.55
CA SER A 285 11.28 -1.50 14.13
C SER A 285 9.93 -2.11 13.73
N LEU A 286 9.61 -3.30 14.26
CA LEU A 286 8.33 -3.98 14.03
C LEU A 286 7.15 -3.19 14.57
N VAL A 287 7.27 -2.64 15.78
CA VAL A 287 6.24 -1.79 16.39
C VAL A 287 5.99 -0.56 15.53
N GLU A 288 7.05 0.14 15.12
CA GLU A 288 6.93 1.35 14.29
C GLU A 288 6.30 1.08 12.92
N ILE A 289 6.62 -0.07 12.29
CA ILE A 289 6.00 -0.47 11.04
C ILE A 289 4.54 -0.89 11.25
N SER A 290 4.24 -1.57 12.36
CA SER A 290 2.87 -1.94 12.74
C SER A 290 2.00 -0.71 13.00
N GLU A 291 2.53 0.34 13.62
CA GLU A 291 1.85 1.63 13.79
C GLU A 291 1.53 2.28 12.44
N LEU A 292 2.49 2.30 11.51
CA LEU A 292 2.28 2.79 10.15
C LEU A 292 1.22 1.98 9.40
N GLN A 293 1.24 0.65 9.52
CA GLN A 293 0.26 -0.25 8.90
C GLN A 293 -1.14 -0.06 9.49
N THR A 294 -1.25 0.03 10.81
CA THR A 294 -2.51 0.28 11.49
C THR A 294 -3.11 1.60 11.01
N THR A 295 -2.28 2.65 10.95
CA THR A 295 -2.69 3.96 10.42
C THR A 295 -3.16 3.86 8.96
N LEU A 296 -2.44 3.12 8.12
CA LEU A 296 -2.82 2.89 6.72
C LEU A 296 -4.14 2.11 6.60
N ALA A 297 -4.31 1.03 7.37
CA ALA A 297 -5.50 0.19 7.36
C ALA A 297 -6.74 0.96 7.83
N THR A 298 -6.63 1.75 8.90
CA THR A 298 -7.72 2.62 9.38
C THR A 298 -8.09 3.65 8.31
N ASN A 299 -7.10 4.31 7.70
CA ASN A 299 -7.33 5.29 6.65
C ASN A 299 -7.96 4.67 5.39
N LEU A 300 -7.57 3.45 5.01
CA LEU A 300 -8.16 2.72 3.89
C LEU A 300 -9.63 2.39 4.11
N SER A 301 -10.00 2.02 5.34
CA SER A 301 -11.40 1.75 5.70
C SER A 301 -12.26 3.00 5.57
N VAL A 302 -11.81 4.12 6.17
CA VAL A 302 -12.51 5.42 6.09
C VAL A 302 -12.63 5.89 4.64
N GLN A 303 -11.55 5.78 3.86
CA GLN A 303 -11.53 6.19 2.46
C GLN A 303 -12.40 5.31 1.57
N SER A 304 -12.49 4.00 1.83
CA SER A 304 -13.37 3.11 1.07
C SER A 304 -14.82 3.57 1.20
N ALA A 305 -15.29 3.81 2.43
CA ALA A 305 -16.65 4.27 2.67
C ALA A 305 -16.92 5.64 2.01
N HIS A 306 -15.94 6.56 2.05
CA HIS A 306 -16.05 7.85 1.38
C HIS A 306 -16.12 7.72 -0.15
N ILE A 307 -15.29 6.86 -0.74
CA ILE A 307 -15.30 6.60 -2.18
C ILE A 307 -16.63 5.97 -2.60
N ASP A 308 -17.16 5.01 -1.84
CA ASP A 308 -18.46 4.40 -2.11
C ASP A 308 -19.57 5.44 -2.12
N GLN A 309 -19.54 6.38 -1.17
CA GLN A 309 -20.45 7.52 -1.16
C GLN A 309 -20.28 8.42 -2.39
N LEU A 310 -19.05 8.81 -2.73
CA LEU A 310 -18.79 9.67 -3.90
C LEU A 310 -19.20 9.00 -5.22
N VAL A 311 -19.01 7.69 -5.34
CA VAL A 311 -19.43 6.91 -6.50
C VAL A 311 -20.96 6.94 -6.59
N HIS A 312 -21.66 6.72 -5.47
CA HIS A 312 -23.12 6.82 -5.43
C HIS A 312 -23.60 8.23 -5.82
N ASP A 313 -22.99 9.27 -5.25
CA ASP A 313 -23.29 10.67 -5.56
C ASP A 313 -23.03 10.99 -7.04
N SER A 314 -21.97 10.41 -7.63
CA SER A 314 -21.67 10.54 -9.07
C SER A 314 -22.76 9.93 -9.94
N TYR A 315 -23.26 8.74 -9.60
CA TYR A 315 -24.36 8.10 -10.35
C TYR A 315 -25.64 8.94 -10.28
N LEU A 316 -26.00 9.42 -9.09
CA LEU A 316 -27.17 10.29 -8.93
C LEU A 316 -27.01 11.60 -9.70
N THR A 317 -25.81 12.19 -9.68
CA THR A 317 -25.52 13.43 -10.42
C THR A 317 -25.63 13.22 -11.93
N GLU A 318 -25.11 12.11 -12.45
CA GLU A 318 -25.19 11.78 -13.87
C GLU A 318 -26.64 11.55 -14.33
N GLU A 319 -27.44 10.84 -13.54
CA GLU A 319 -28.86 10.63 -13.80
C GLU A 319 -29.66 11.95 -13.78
N ASN A 320 -29.40 12.81 -12.81
CA ASN A 320 -30.04 14.12 -12.67
C ASN A 320 -29.71 15.05 -13.85
N ILE A 321 -28.47 15.02 -14.35
CA ILE A 321 -28.08 15.82 -15.52
C ILE A 321 -28.67 15.24 -16.81
N GLY A 322 -28.70 13.91 -16.95
CA GLY A 322 -29.29 13.25 -18.11
C GLY A 322 -30.78 13.55 -18.25
N SER A 323 -31.52 13.48 -17.14
CA SER A 323 -32.94 13.85 -17.07
C SER A 323 -33.14 15.36 -17.25
N GLY A 324 -32.34 16.20 -16.59
CA GLY A 324 -32.38 17.66 -16.74
C GLY A 324 -32.14 18.13 -18.18
N ASN A 325 -31.17 17.55 -18.89
CA ASN A 325 -30.91 17.88 -20.29
C ASN A 325 -32.06 17.44 -21.22
N LYS A 326 -32.71 16.30 -20.91
CA LYS A 326 -33.91 15.84 -21.61
C LYS A 326 -35.09 16.78 -21.39
N GLU A 327 -35.24 17.33 -20.18
CA GLU A 327 -36.25 18.33 -19.86
C GLU A 327 -35.97 19.67 -20.52
N LEU A 328 -34.71 20.12 -20.57
CA LEU A 328 -34.31 21.31 -21.31
C LEU A 328 -34.62 21.17 -22.80
N LYS A 329 -34.29 20.02 -23.41
CA LYS A 329 -34.64 19.75 -24.82
C LYS A 329 -36.16 19.83 -25.03
N ARG A 330 -36.96 19.18 -24.17
CA ARG A 330 -38.43 19.26 -24.20
C ARG A 330 -38.95 20.69 -23.99
N ALA A 331 -38.29 21.49 -23.16
CA ALA A 331 -38.66 22.88 -22.90
C ALA A 331 -38.32 23.78 -24.10
N THR A 332 -37.19 23.56 -24.78
CA THR A 332 -36.83 24.29 -26.02
C THR A 332 -37.73 23.92 -27.20
N GLU A 333 -38.24 22.69 -27.26
CA GLU A 333 -39.20 22.25 -28.28
C GLU A 333 -40.60 22.87 -28.08
N ARG A 334 -40.94 23.32 -26.87
CA ARG A 334 -42.18 24.06 -26.60
C ARG A 334 -42.01 25.50 -27.08
N LYS A 335 -42.74 25.89 -28.14
CA LYS A 335 -42.84 27.29 -28.58
C LYS A 335 -43.20 28.16 -27.38
N SER A 336 -42.36 29.16 -27.10
CA SER A 336 -42.51 30.02 -25.92
C SER A 336 -43.87 30.71 -25.95
N LEU A 337 -44.73 30.39 -24.99
CA LEU A 337 -46.02 31.03 -24.78
C LEU A 337 -45.82 32.55 -24.60
N ALA A 338 -44.70 32.96 -23.98
CA ALA A 338 -44.32 34.36 -23.83
C ALA A 338 -43.99 35.04 -25.17
N GLN A 339 -43.31 34.35 -26.11
CA GLN A 339 -43.13 34.88 -27.47
C GLN A 339 -44.48 35.03 -28.19
N LEU A 340 -45.38 34.05 -28.02
CA LEU A 340 -46.71 34.08 -28.63
C LEU A 340 -47.56 35.24 -28.09
N ILE A 341 -47.53 35.49 -26.78
CA ILE A 341 -48.18 36.65 -26.16
C ILE A 341 -47.54 37.95 -26.63
N PHE A 342 -46.20 38.05 -26.69
CA PHE A 342 -45.51 39.28 -27.11
C PHE A 342 -45.82 39.64 -28.57
N TYR A 343 -45.80 38.68 -29.49
CA TYR A 343 -46.20 38.91 -30.87
C TYR A 343 -47.71 39.19 -30.98
N GLY A 344 -48.53 38.52 -30.16
CA GLY A 344 -49.97 38.78 -30.09
C GLY A 344 -50.30 40.20 -29.64
N THR A 345 -49.66 40.68 -28.58
CA THR A 345 -49.85 42.05 -28.08
C THR A 345 -49.26 43.09 -29.05
N SER A 346 -48.10 42.83 -29.64
CA SER A 346 -47.50 43.73 -30.64
C SER A 346 -48.37 43.85 -31.90
N ALA A 347 -48.93 42.73 -32.38
CA ALA A 347 -49.86 42.73 -33.50
C ALA A 347 -51.16 43.48 -33.15
N PHE A 348 -51.71 43.25 -31.96
CA PHE A 348 -52.90 43.94 -31.47
C PHE A 348 -52.68 45.46 -31.36
N CYS A 349 -51.54 45.90 -30.82
CA CYS A 349 -51.17 47.32 -30.76
C CYS A 349 -51.01 47.92 -32.16
N LEU A 350 -50.36 47.23 -33.10
CA LEU A 350 -50.24 47.69 -34.49
C LEU A 350 -51.61 47.82 -35.17
N THR A 351 -52.52 46.87 -34.95
CA THR A 351 -53.87 46.94 -35.51
C THR A 351 -54.68 48.11 -34.95
N LEU A 352 -54.52 48.44 -33.66
CA LEU A 352 -55.18 49.60 -33.06
C LEU A 352 -54.65 50.93 -33.64
N VAL A 353 -53.33 51.05 -33.81
CA VAL A 353 -52.73 52.26 -34.42
C VAL A 353 -53.17 52.43 -35.88
N LEU A 354 -53.25 51.34 -36.64
CA LEU A 354 -53.73 51.40 -38.02
C LEU A 354 -55.22 51.73 -38.12
N TRP A 355 -56.03 51.22 -37.19
CA TRP A 355 -57.45 51.54 -37.12
C TRP A 355 -57.70 53.02 -36.81
N ASP A 356 -56.95 53.58 -35.86
CA ASP A 356 -57.00 55.00 -35.47
C ASP A 356 -56.49 55.95 -36.56
N LEU A 357 -55.72 55.44 -37.53
CA LEU A 357 -55.20 56.23 -38.66
C LEU A 357 -56.14 56.24 -39.87
N PHE A 358 -57.04 55.26 -40.00
CA PHE A 358 -57.90 55.07 -41.18
C PHE A 358 -59.36 55.47 -40.96
N VAL A 359 -59.81 55.56 -39.70
CA VAL A 359 -61.11 56.08 -39.28
C VAL A 359 -60.90 57.48 -38.71
#